data_AF-A0AAD4MBN6-F1
#
_entry.id   AF-A0AAD4MBN6-F1
#
_cell.length_a   1.000
_cell.length_b   1.000
_cell.length_c   1.000
_cell.angle_alpha   90.00
_cell.angle_beta   90.00
_cell.angle_gamma   90.00
#
_symmetry.space_group_name_H-M   'P 1'
#
loop_
_entity.id
_entity.type
_entity.pdbx_description
1 polymer ?
#
loop_
_entity_poly.entity_id
_entity_poly.type
_entity_poly.pdbx_seq_one_letter_code
_entity_poly.pdbx_strand_id
1 'polypeptide(L)'
;MKAFVVSEYAHPTKIQLTHDAPEPVPTPGSDDLLIDVHSSGLNYFDILQSQGNYQTQPPLAGTVVTAPPGSPYKPGDRVFGSSQGGHAERVVANPIDVLPLPDTLSFDEGAGLFITYPTSYEALVGRANLQAVAPVLAAAGGLGMVAVQIGKLDLARTVGGADFVVDYTKEGWEQEVRKITGGRGGRIREALKCIVWGGRALVVGFAGGEIEKLSLHLVLLKNASIIGIYWGSYRKHNPKRTREIWDEIFALFASGRLKAVLYPGRYTLETLSQGLQDLENRKTWGKVIARVREPSLRGKL
;
A
#
# COMPACT_ATOMS: atom_id res chain seq x y z
N MET A 1 -26.28 6.41 -0.91
CA MET A 1 -25.37 5.26 -0.91
C MET A 1 -24.66 5.15 0.42
N LYS A 2 -24.17 3.96 0.77
CA LYS A 2 -23.31 3.79 1.94
C LYS A 2 -21.91 4.34 1.66
N ALA A 3 -21.37 5.12 2.60
CA ALA A 3 -20.04 5.70 2.49
C ALA A 3 -19.44 6.02 3.87
N PHE A 4 -18.14 5.84 4.01
CA PHE A 4 -17.40 6.31 5.18
C PHE A 4 -17.03 7.78 4.99
N VAL A 5 -17.84 8.68 5.56
CA VAL A 5 -17.72 10.13 5.37
C VAL A 5 -17.11 10.79 6.62
N VAL A 6 -16.02 11.52 6.43
CA VAL A 6 -15.39 12.31 7.48
C VAL A 6 -15.96 13.74 7.43
N SER A 7 -17.03 13.99 8.18
CA SER A 7 -17.64 15.33 8.29
C SER A 7 -16.90 16.23 9.28
N GLU A 8 -16.26 15.63 10.28
CA GLU A 8 -15.43 16.28 11.30
C GLU A 8 -14.20 15.41 11.58
N TYR A 9 -13.06 16.05 11.89
CA TYR A 9 -11.84 15.31 12.17
C TYR A 9 -11.96 14.53 13.48
N ALA A 10 -11.85 13.20 13.38
CA ALA A 10 -11.97 12.30 14.51
C ALA A 10 -11.20 11.00 14.27
N HIS A 11 -10.92 10.27 15.35
CA HIS A 11 -10.44 8.89 15.25
C HIS A 11 -11.50 8.02 14.53
N PRO A 12 -11.13 7.07 13.63
CA PRO A 12 -12.10 6.31 12.83
C PRO A 12 -13.19 5.60 13.63
N THR A 13 -12.89 5.16 14.85
CA THR A 13 -13.87 4.52 15.76
C THR A 13 -15.00 5.44 16.22
N LYS A 14 -14.86 6.75 16.04
CA LYS A 14 -15.88 7.76 16.35
C LYS A 14 -16.68 8.17 15.12
N ILE A 15 -16.32 7.67 13.94
CA ILE A 15 -16.97 7.99 12.67
C ILE A 15 -17.93 6.85 12.36
N GLN A 16 -19.21 7.18 12.26
CA GLN A 16 -20.24 6.23 11.86
C GLN A 16 -20.32 6.15 10.34
N LEU A 17 -20.67 4.98 9.83
CA LEU A 17 -20.96 4.81 8.41
C LEU A 17 -22.19 5.64 8.04
N THR A 18 -22.09 6.43 6.97
CA THR A 18 -23.23 7.13 6.39
C THR A 18 -23.99 6.17 5.47
N HIS A 19 -25.31 6.11 5.56
CA HIS A 19 -26.17 5.22 4.75
C HIS A 19 -26.85 5.94 3.57
N ASP A 20 -26.84 7.27 3.59
CA ASP A 20 -27.58 8.17 2.70
C ASP A 20 -26.67 9.23 2.05
N ALA A 21 -25.37 8.92 1.90
CA ALA A 21 -24.46 9.80 1.19
C ALA A 21 -24.91 9.99 -0.27
N PRO A 22 -24.75 11.20 -0.85
CA PRO A 22 -25.11 11.46 -2.23
C PRO A 22 -24.31 10.56 -3.18
N GLU A 23 -24.95 10.08 -4.25
CA GLU A 23 -24.27 9.36 -5.32
C GLU A 23 -23.25 10.27 -6.00
N PRO A 24 -22.02 9.81 -6.26
CA PRO A 24 -21.00 10.64 -6.86
C PRO A 24 -21.28 10.71 -8.36
N VAL A 25 -21.20 11.91 -8.92
CA VAL A 25 -21.48 12.16 -10.34
C VAL A 25 -20.21 12.74 -10.98
N PRO A 26 -19.68 12.12 -12.06
CA PRO A 26 -18.60 12.72 -12.83
C PRO A 26 -18.98 14.14 -13.27
N THR A 27 -18.03 15.07 -13.19
CA THR A 27 -18.28 16.44 -13.65
C THR A 27 -18.53 16.42 -15.17
N PRO A 28 -19.58 17.09 -15.68
CA PRO A 28 -19.84 17.12 -17.12
C PRO A 28 -18.61 17.59 -17.91
N GLY A 29 -18.20 16.80 -18.90
CA GLY A 29 -17.03 17.08 -19.74
C GLY A 29 -15.68 16.69 -19.13
N SER A 30 -15.64 16.09 -17.93
CA SER A 30 -14.41 15.49 -17.41
C SER A 30 -14.13 14.12 -18.00
N ASP A 31 -12.88 13.68 -17.88
CA ASP A 31 -12.46 12.33 -18.27
C ASP A 31 -12.78 11.27 -17.20
N ASP A 32 -13.46 11.64 -16.11
CA ASP A 32 -13.59 10.79 -14.94
C ASP A 32 -14.46 9.54 -15.17
N LEU A 33 -14.11 8.47 -14.46
CA LEU A 33 -14.84 7.22 -14.43
C LEU A 33 -15.77 7.19 -13.22
N LEU A 34 -17.00 6.72 -13.39
CA LEU A 34 -17.82 6.25 -12.26
C LEU A 34 -17.55 4.77 -12.05
N ILE A 35 -17.18 4.37 -10.83
CA ILE A 35 -16.80 2.99 -10.50
C ILE A 35 -17.68 2.46 -9.38
N ASP A 36 -18.24 1.26 -9.58
CA ASP A 36 -18.84 0.44 -8.52
C ASP A 36 -17.69 -0.22 -7.73
N VAL A 37 -17.48 0.22 -6.49
CA VAL A 37 -16.40 -0.29 -5.64
C VAL A 37 -16.79 -1.66 -5.10
N HIS A 38 -15.94 -2.66 -5.33
CA HIS A 38 -16.07 -4.01 -4.78
C HIS A 38 -15.30 -4.17 -3.47
N SER A 39 -14.06 -3.69 -3.46
CA SER A 39 -13.16 -3.80 -2.32
C SER A 39 -12.35 -2.52 -2.18
N SER A 40 -12.05 -2.14 -0.94
CA SER A 40 -11.19 -1.00 -0.64
C SER A 40 -10.10 -1.41 0.35
N GLY A 41 -8.88 -0.95 0.10
CA GLY A 41 -7.74 -1.30 0.93
C GLY A 41 -7.62 -0.35 2.12
N LEU A 42 -7.51 -0.88 3.33
CA LEU A 42 -7.30 -0.09 4.55
C LEU A 42 -5.82 0.15 4.81
N ASN A 43 -5.47 1.36 5.22
CA ASN A 43 -4.10 1.82 5.45
C ASN A 43 -4.00 2.63 6.73
N TYR A 44 -2.80 2.70 7.28
CA TYR A 44 -2.52 3.54 8.44
C TYR A 44 -2.80 5.03 8.15
N PHE A 45 -2.58 5.47 6.90
CA PHE A 45 -2.84 6.85 6.53
C PHE A 45 -4.33 7.21 6.48
N ASP A 46 -5.24 6.23 6.40
CA ASP A 46 -6.68 6.50 6.46
C ASP A 46 -7.08 6.98 7.87
N ILE A 47 -6.42 6.43 8.90
CA ILE A 47 -6.52 6.89 10.31
C ILE A 47 -6.01 8.32 10.43
N LEU A 48 -4.84 8.59 9.85
CA LEU A 48 -4.25 9.94 9.87
C LEU A 48 -5.14 10.94 9.11
N GLN A 49 -5.69 10.55 7.96
CA GLN A 49 -6.59 11.41 7.17
C GLN A 49 -7.86 11.74 7.96
N SER A 50 -8.48 10.76 8.61
CA SER A 50 -9.71 11.01 9.38
C SER A 50 -9.48 11.98 10.56
N GLN A 51 -8.24 12.08 11.04
CA GLN A 51 -7.82 13.00 12.10
C GLN A 51 -7.25 14.34 11.58
N GLY A 52 -7.26 14.58 10.27
CA GLY A 52 -6.73 15.81 9.66
C GLY A 52 -5.21 15.87 9.52
N ASN A 53 -4.52 14.73 9.67
CA ASN A 53 -3.06 14.63 9.72
C ASN A 53 -2.45 14.06 8.41
N TYR A 54 -3.19 13.99 7.30
CA TYR A 54 -2.69 13.43 6.03
C TYR A 54 -3.45 13.90 4.77
N GLN A 55 -2.77 13.88 3.61
CA GLN A 55 -3.26 14.47 2.35
C GLN A 55 -3.38 13.48 1.16
N THR A 56 -3.42 12.16 1.38
CA THR A 56 -3.41 11.15 0.28
C THR A 56 -4.78 10.53 0.00
N GLN A 57 -5.02 10.09 -1.23
CA GLN A 57 -6.26 9.45 -1.70
C GLN A 57 -6.32 7.94 -1.33
N PRO A 58 -7.47 7.42 -0.83
CA PRO A 58 -7.68 5.99 -0.54
C PRO A 58 -7.66 5.06 -1.78
N PRO A 59 -7.15 3.81 -1.65
CA PRO A 59 -7.17 2.81 -2.72
C PRO A 59 -8.52 2.07 -2.86
N LEU A 60 -8.82 1.61 -4.07
CA LEU A 60 -10.05 0.90 -4.42
C LEU A 60 -9.84 -0.13 -5.53
N ALA A 61 -10.74 -1.11 -5.61
CA ALA A 61 -10.92 -1.96 -6.77
C ALA A 61 -12.41 -2.15 -7.06
N GLY A 62 -12.77 -2.12 -8.35
CA GLY A 62 -14.16 -2.12 -8.74
C GLY A 62 -14.41 -2.32 -10.23
N THR A 63 -15.65 -2.08 -10.63
CA THR A 63 -16.12 -2.21 -12.01
C THR A 63 -16.53 -0.85 -12.54
N VAL A 64 -16.09 -0.49 -13.75
CA VAL A 64 -16.50 0.76 -14.40
C VAL A 64 -17.99 0.72 -14.70
N VAL A 65 -18.72 1.74 -14.25
CA VAL A 65 -20.16 1.95 -14.50
C VAL A 65 -20.36 2.84 -15.71
N THR A 66 -19.65 3.98 -15.75
CA THR A 66 -19.65 4.89 -16.90
C THR A 66 -18.23 5.35 -17.19
N ALA A 67 -17.96 5.58 -18.47
CA ALA A 67 -16.73 6.16 -18.98
C ALA A 67 -17.08 7.16 -20.10
N PRO A 68 -16.35 8.28 -20.22
CA PRO A 68 -16.60 9.27 -21.26
C PRO A 68 -16.20 8.76 -22.65
N PRO A 69 -16.77 9.33 -23.74
CA PRO A 69 -16.36 9.00 -25.10
C PRO A 69 -14.85 9.14 -25.31
N GLY A 70 -14.21 8.15 -25.94
CA GLY A 70 -12.77 8.14 -26.17
C GLY A 70 -11.92 7.66 -24.99
N SER A 71 -12.55 7.32 -23.85
CA SER A 71 -11.86 6.68 -22.73
C SER A 71 -11.27 5.32 -23.14
N PRO A 72 -10.07 4.94 -22.65
CA PRO A 72 -9.55 3.58 -22.82
C PRO A 72 -10.33 2.54 -22.02
N TYR A 73 -11.26 2.97 -21.15
CA TYR A 73 -12.13 2.13 -20.35
C TYR A 73 -13.56 2.14 -20.86
N LYS A 74 -14.29 1.04 -20.62
CA LYS A 74 -15.72 0.89 -20.92
C LYS A 74 -16.49 0.31 -19.74
N PRO A 75 -17.83 0.51 -19.67
CA PRO A 75 -18.67 -0.12 -18.67
C PRO A 75 -18.45 -1.64 -18.60
N GLY A 76 -18.32 -2.17 -17.39
CA GLY A 76 -18.02 -3.58 -17.14
C GLY A 76 -16.53 -3.92 -17.02
N ASP A 77 -15.62 -3.00 -17.36
CA ASP A 77 -14.18 -3.23 -17.16
C ASP A 77 -13.85 -3.35 -15.67
N ARG A 78 -13.01 -4.35 -15.35
CA ARG A 78 -12.48 -4.57 -14.00
C ARG A 78 -11.25 -3.69 -13.80
N VAL A 79 -11.25 -2.90 -12.74
CA VAL A 79 -10.20 -1.91 -12.48
C VAL A 79 -9.80 -1.86 -11.02
N PHE A 80 -8.60 -1.34 -10.76
CA PHE A 80 -8.13 -0.98 -9.42
C PHE A 80 -7.34 0.32 -9.48
N GLY A 81 -7.26 1.05 -8.37
CA GLY A 81 -6.75 2.42 -8.38
C GLY A 81 -6.76 3.09 -7.02
N SER A 82 -6.73 4.42 -7.03
CA SER A 82 -7.00 5.26 -5.87
C SER A 82 -7.89 6.44 -6.21
N SER A 83 -8.81 6.79 -5.31
CA SER A 83 -9.58 8.03 -5.40
C SER A 83 -10.06 8.45 -4.01
N GLN A 84 -10.24 9.76 -3.81
CA GLN A 84 -10.91 10.26 -2.61
C GLN A 84 -12.35 9.75 -2.58
N GLY A 85 -12.78 9.21 -1.44
CA GLY A 85 -14.09 8.56 -1.32
C GLY A 85 -14.11 7.08 -1.72
N GLY A 86 -12.95 6.44 -1.90
CA GLY A 86 -12.86 5.00 -2.20
C GLY A 86 -13.46 4.06 -1.14
N HIS A 87 -13.72 4.55 0.07
CA HIS A 87 -14.48 3.84 1.12
C HIS A 87 -15.99 4.11 1.01
N ALA A 88 -16.57 3.81 -0.16
CA ALA A 88 -17.99 4.00 -0.44
C ALA A 88 -18.49 2.98 -1.47
N GLU A 89 -19.80 2.86 -1.65
CA GLU A 89 -20.38 1.99 -2.69
C GLU A 89 -19.90 2.40 -4.08
N ARG A 90 -19.86 3.69 -4.40
CA ARG A 90 -19.35 4.20 -5.67
C ARG A 90 -18.33 5.30 -5.47
N VAL A 91 -17.49 5.49 -6.49
CA VAL A 91 -16.55 6.59 -6.52
C VAL A 91 -16.43 7.17 -7.93
N VAL A 92 -16.11 8.47 -8.01
CA VAL A 92 -15.61 9.09 -9.23
C VAL A 92 -14.09 9.08 -9.16
N ALA A 93 -13.43 8.53 -10.19
CA ALA A 93 -11.98 8.39 -10.22
C ALA A 93 -11.41 8.94 -11.52
N ASN A 94 -10.28 9.64 -11.40
CA ASN A 94 -9.52 10.08 -12.56
C ASN A 94 -8.88 8.87 -13.25
N PRO A 95 -8.97 8.71 -14.59
CA PRO A 95 -8.41 7.56 -15.30
C PRO A 95 -6.91 7.34 -15.10
N ILE A 96 -6.15 8.41 -14.80
CA ILE A 96 -4.70 8.34 -14.54
C ILE A 96 -4.41 7.62 -13.20
N ASP A 97 -5.39 7.62 -12.30
CA ASP A 97 -5.30 7.00 -10.98
C ASP A 97 -5.92 5.60 -10.95
N VAL A 98 -6.21 5.03 -12.13
CA VAL A 98 -6.88 3.76 -12.33
C VAL A 98 -6.09 2.90 -13.32
N LEU A 99 -6.06 1.60 -13.09
CA LEU A 99 -5.42 0.60 -13.93
C LEU A 99 -6.37 -0.59 -14.16
N PRO A 100 -6.26 -1.30 -15.29
CA PRO A 100 -6.98 -2.55 -15.51
C PRO A 100 -6.58 -3.58 -14.44
N LEU A 101 -7.57 -4.27 -13.87
CA LEU A 101 -7.33 -5.39 -12.95
C LEU A 101 -7.19 -6.69 -13.77
N PRO A 102 -6.02 -7.37 -13.74
CA PRO A 102 -5.84 -8.64 -14.42
C PRO A 102 -6.88 -9.68 -14.00
N ASP A 103 -7.32 -10.52 -14.95
CA ASP A 103 -8.39 -11.48 -14.67
C ASP A 103 -8.03 -12.54 -13.63
N THR A 104 -6.74 -12.80 -13.48
CA THR A 104 -6.15 -13.72 -12.51
C THR A 104 -6.18 -13.21 -11.07
N LEU A 105 -6.50 -11.94 -10.84
CA LEU A 105 -6.54 -11.32 -9.51
C LEU A 105 -7.97 -10.99 -9.12
N SER A 106 -8.34 -11.26 -7.88
CA SER A 106 -9.63 -10.85 -7.30
C SER A 106 -9.67 -9.35 -7.01
N PHE A 107 -10.87 -8.80 -6.78
CA PHE A 107 -11.01 -7.40 -6.35
C PHE A 107 -10.35 -7.12 -5.00
N ASP A 108 -10.40 -8.08 -4.08
CA ASP A 108 -9.72 -7.97 -2.79
C ASP A 108 -8.20 -7.86 -2.97
N GLU A 109 -7.63 -8.68 -3.85
CA GLU A 109 -6.21 -8.62 -4.18
C GLU A 109 -5.88 -7.28 -4.84
N GLY A 110 -6.65 -6.86 -5.86
CA GLY A 110 -6.47 -5.60 -6.57
C GLY A 110 -6.49 -4.36 -5.67
N ALA A 111 -7.46 -4.28 -4.74
CA ALA A 111 -7.56 -3.19 -3.76
C ALA A 111 -6.35 -3.13 -2.82
N GLY A 112 -5.65 -4.26 -2.68
CA GLY A 112 -4.45 -4.38 -1.90
C GLY A 112 -3.16 -3.95 -2.59
N LEU A 113 -3.15 -3.79 -3.92
CA LEU A 113 -1.91 -3.60 -4.68
C LEU A 113 -1.48 -2.14 -4.81
N PHE A 114 -2.43 -1.25 -5.11
CA PHE A 114 -2.15 0.05 -5.75
C PHE A 114 -1.11 0.93 -5.04
N ILE A 115 -1.05 0.83 -3.70
CA ILE A 115 -0.09 1.58 -2.90
C ILE A 115 1.11 0.71 -2.51
N THR A 116 0.91 -0.50 -2.01
CA THR A 116 1.96 -1.27 -1.33
C THR A 116 3.02 -1.83 -2.30
N TYR A 117 2.58 -2.37 -3.44
CA TYR A 117 3.45 -3.02 -4.41
C TYR A 117 4.41 -2.05 -5.09
N PRO A 118 3.92 -0.98 -5.76
CA PRO A 118 4.83 -0.07 -6.43
C PRO A 118 5.69 0.71 -5.44
N THR A 119 5.20 0.99 -4.22
CA THR A 119 6.02 1.60 -3.18
C THR A 119 7.23 0.71 -2.87
N SER A 120 7.02 -0.55 -2.49
CA SER A 120 8.13 -1.44 -2.15
C SER A 120 9.04 -1.75 -3.34
N TYR A 121 8.47 -1.88 -4.53
CA TYR A 121 9.22 -2.17 -5.76
C TYR A 121 10.16 -1.03 -6.11
N GLU A 122 9.63 0.19 -6.25
CA GLU A 122 10.46 1.34 -6.58
C GLU A 122 11.43 1.68 -5.44
N ALA A 123 11.05 1.44 -4.19
CA ALA A 123 11.94 1.66 -3.05
C ALA A 123 13.18 0.77 -3.10
N LEU A 124 12.99 -0.53 -3.33
CA LEU A 124 14.07 -1.53 -3.28
C LEU A 124 14.82 -1.64 -4.61
N VAL A 125 14.09 -1.75 -5.72
CA VAL A 125 14.66 -1.98 -7.05
C VAL A 125 15.12 -0.67 -7.67
N GLY A 126 14.22 0.30 -7.84
CA GLY A 126 14.54 1.55 -8.54
C GLY A 126 15.48 2.47 -7.76
N ARG A 127 15.14 2.77 -6.51
CA ARG A 127 15.83 3.81 -5.72
C ARG A 127 16.99 3.26 -4.91
N ALA A 128 16.80 2.17 -4.16
CA ALA A 128 17.86 1.58 -3.36
C ALA A 128 18.82 0.70 -4.18
N ASN A 129 18.43 0.29 -5.39
CA ASN A 129 19.18 -0.64 -6.23
C ASN A 129 19.70 -1.83 -5.39
N LEU A 130 18.77 -2.53 -4.73
CA LEU A 130 19.07 -3.60 -3.78
C LEU A 130 19.95 -4.67 -4.45
N GLN A 131 21.14 -4.91 -3.88
CA GLN A 131 22.08 -5.93 -4.39
C GLN A 131 22.19 -7.16 -3.48
N ALA A 132 21.74 -7.03 -2.22
CA ALA A 132 21.88 -8.06 -1.20
C ALA A 132 20.77 -7.92 -0.17
N VAL A 133 20.55 -8.97 0.63
CA VAL A 133 19.51 -9.02 1.66
C VAL A 133 19.57 -7.81 2.59
N ALA A 134 18.40 -7.21 2.84
CA ALA A 134 18.23 -6.09 3.77
C ALA A 134 17.28 -6.44 4.91
N PRO A 135 17.55 -6.02 6.15
CA PRO A 135 16.58 -6.07 7.24
C PRO A 135 15.34 -5.21 6.90
N VAL A 136 14.15 -5.75 7.15
CA VAL A 136 12.88 -5.05 6.93
C VAL A 136 12.18 -4.85 8.28
N LEU A 137 11.96 -3.60 8.68
CA LEU A 137 11.13 -3.29 9.84
C LEU A 137 9.65 -3.38 9.49
N ALA A 138 8.82 -3.70 10.49
CA ALA A 138 7.38 -3.90 10.31
C ALA A 138 7.05 -4.89 9.19
N ALA A 139 7.87 -5.95 9.04
CA ALA A 139 7.78 -6.93 7.95
C ALA A 139 6.43 -7.65 7.87
N ALA A 140 5.68 -7.76 8.97
CA ALA A 140 4.36 -8.37 8.99
C ALA A 140 3.25 -7.49 8.38
N GLY A 141 3.47 -6.18 8.24
CA GLY A 141 2.47 -5.27 7.66
C GLY A 141 2.38 -5.39 6.14
N GLY A 142 1.29 -4.88 5.54
CA GLY A 142 1.04 -5.00 4.10
C GLY A 142 2.19 -4.53 3.21
N LEU A 143 2.81 -3.38 3.51
CA LEU A 143 3.98 -2.91 2.77
C LEU A 143 5.23 -3.78 3.03
N GLY A 144 5.47 -4.15 4.30
CA GLY A 144 6.62 -4.92 4.74
C GLY A 144 6.66 -6.31 4.12
N MET A 145 5.51 -6.99 4.00
CA MET A 145 5.45 -8.31 3.36
C MET A 145 5.76 -8.25 1.87
N VAL A 146 5.36 -7.18 1.18
CA VAL A 146 5.75 -6.96 -0.22
C VAL A 146 7.25 -6.66 -0.31
N ALA A 147 7.81 -5.86 0.60
CA ALA A 147 9.24 -5.60 0.64
C ALA A 147 10.06 -6.89 0.87
N VAL A 148 9.57 -7.80 1.72
CA VAL A 148 10.19 -9.12 1.91
C VAL A 148 10.15 -9.95 0.62
N GLN A 149 9.00 -10.02 -0.06
CA GLN A 149 8.89 -10.74 -1.34
C GLN A 149 9.84 -10.17 -2.40
N ILE A 150 9.88 -8.84 -2.54
CA ILE A 150 10.72 -8.15 -3.54
C ILE A 150 12.20 -8.32 -3.21
N GLY A 151 12.59 -8.21 -1.94
CA GLY A 151 13.97 -8.40 -1.49
C GLY A 151 14.51 -9.82 -1.70
N LYS A 152 13.63 -10.78 -2.04
CA LYS A 152 13.97 -12.17 -2.36
C LYS A 152 14.04 -12.47 -3.86
N LEU A 153 13.63 -11.56 -4.74
CA LEU A 153 13.50 -11.85 -6.16
C LEU A 153 14.82 -12.32 -6.79
N ASP A 154 15.97 -11.75 -6.40
CA ASP A 154 17.29 -12.14 -6.94
C ASP A 154 17.86 -13.44 -6.35
N LEU A 155 17.24 -14.01 -5.31
CA LEU A 155 17.74 -15.23 -4.66
C LEU A 155 17.20 -16.54 -5.27
N ALA A 156 16.66 -16.49 -6.49
CA ALA A 156 16.09 -17.63 -7.23
C ALA A 156 15.02 -18.45 -6.48
N ARG A 157 14.58 -17.98 -5.31
CA ARG A 157 13.52 -18.59 -4.51
C ARG A 157 12.23 -17.84 -4.82
N THR A 158 11.22 -18.59 -5.26
CA THR A 158 9.80 -18.20 -5.33
C THR A 158 9.34 -17.48 -4.07
N VAL A 159 8.17 -16.83 -4.12
CA VAL A 159 7.37 -16.30 -2.98
C VAL A 159 7.88 -16.81 -1.64
N GLY A 160 8.68 -15.98 -0.97
CA GLY A 160 9.43 -16.38 0.23
C GLY A 160 9.09 -15.48 1.40
N GLY A 161 9.02 -16.08 2.59
CA GLY A 161 8.98 -15.34 3.85
C GLY A 161 10.35 -14.77 4.21
N ALA A 162 10.41 -14.02 5.31
CA ALA A 162 11.66 -13.62 5.90
C ALA A 162 12.46 -14.86 6.35
N ASP A 163 13.79 -14.85 6.17
CA ASP A 163 14.64 -15.95 6.66
C ASP A 163 14.68 -15.99 8.20
N PHE A 164 14.59 -14.79 8.80
CA PHE A 164 14.61 -14.60 10.23
C PHE A 164 13.54 -13.57 10.61
N VAL A 165 12.89 -13.78 11.74
CA VAL A 165 11.87 -12.87 12.29
C VAL A 165 12.27 -12.53 13.70
N VAL A 166 12.28 -11.23 14.01
CA VAL A 166 12.56 -10.71 15.35
C VAL A 166 11.35 -9.91 15.82
N ASP A 167 10.87 -10.21 17.02
CA ASP A 167 9.79 -9.48 17.67
C ASP A 167 10.34 -8.19 18.30
N TYR A 168 10.10 -7.06 17.63
CA TYR A 168 10.59 -5.75 18.08
C TYR A 168 9.89 -5.23 19.35
N THR A 169 8.89 -5.93 19.89
CA THR A 169 8.25 -5.58 21.17
C THR A 169 9.03 -6.12 22.38
N LYS A 170 9.97 -7.04 22.17
CA LYS A 170 10.83 -7.59 23.22
C LYS A 170 12.02 -6.67 23.48
N GLU A 171 12.40 -6.55 24.75
CA GLU A 171 13.64 -5.86 25.10
C GLU A 171 14.85 -6.53 24.40
N GLY A 172 15.79 -5.71 23.93
CA GLY A 172 17.01 -6.21 23.29
C GLY A 172 16.84 -6.73 21.86
N TRP A 173 15.67 -6.61 21.23
CA TRP A 173 15.42 -7.06 19.84
C TRP A 173 16.48 -6.55 18.84
N GLU A 174 16.98 -5.33 19.01
CA GLU A 174 18.02 -4.78 18.14
C GLU A 174 19.34 -5.57 18.22
N GLN A 175 19.67 -6.09 19.41
CA GLN A 175 20.86 -6.93 19.59
C GLN A 175 20.68 -8.27 18.88
N GLU A 176 19.47 -8.83 18.88
CA GLU A 176 19.13 -10.03 18.13
C GLU A 176 19.26 -9.82 16.62
N VAL A 177 18.72 -8.70 16.10
CA VAL A 177 18.90 -8.31 14.69
C VAL A 177 20.38 -8.18 14.34
N ARG A 178 21.17 -7.55 15.22
CA ARG A 178 22.62 -7.43 15.01
C ARG A 178 23.32 -8.78 15.02
N LYS A 179 22.96 -9.71 15.91
CA LYS A 179 23.53 -11.07 15.91
C LYS A 179 23.26 -11.79 14.59
N ILE A 180 22.04 -11.73 14.08
CA ILE A 180 21.61 -12.39 12.84
C ILE A 180 22.30 -11.78 11.61
N THR A 181 22.45 -10.45 11.60
CA THR A 181 22.89 -9.72 10.41
C THR A 181 24.38 -9.41 10.39
N GLY A 182 25.16 -9.86 11.38
CA GLY A 182 26.58 -9.53 11.50
C GLY A 182 26.82 -8.07 11.90
N GLY A 183 26.03 -7.56 12.84
CA GLY A 183 26.15 -6.24 13.44
C GLY A 183 25.20 -5.18 12.89
N ARG A 184 24.35 -5.50 11.91
CA ARG A 184 23.54 -4.53 11.13
C ARG A 184 22.09 -4.45 11.62
N GLY A 185 21.32 -3.50 11.07
CA GLY A 185 19.88 -3.36 11.33
C GLY A 185 19.50 -2.61 12.62
N GLY A 186 18.20 -2.38 12.79
CA GLY A 186 17.62 -1.51 13.82
C GLY A 186 16.71 -0.45 13.18
N ARG A 187 16.15 0.45 14.00
CA ARG A 187 15.48 1.69 13.52
C ARG A 187 16.47 2.60 12.80
N ILE A 188 16.02 3.63 12.08
CA ILE A 188 16.93 4.34 11.16
C ILE A 188 18.12 4.96 11.89
N ARG A 189 17.94 5.54 13.07
CA ARG A 189 19.05 6.04 13.90
C ARG A 189 20.07 4.96 14.24
N GLU A 190 19.63 3.77 14.62
CA GLU A 190 20.48 2.65 15.01
C GLU A 190 21.10 1.97 13.79
N ALA A 191 20.32 1.81 12.72
CA ALA A 191 20.75 1.30 11.44
C ALA A 191 21.89 2.15 10.86
N LEU A 192 21.84 3.48 11.00
CA LEU A 192 22.94 4.36 10.57
C LEU A 192 24.23 4.16 11.37
N LYS A 193 24.17 3.74 12.64
CA LYS A 193 25.38 3.46 13.44
C LYS A 193 26.11 2.21 12.97
N CYS A 194 25.36 1.23 12.47
CA CYS A 194 25.87 -0.05 12.01
C CYS A 194 25.81 -0.24 10.49
N ILE A 195 25.49 0.82 9.73
CA ILE A 195 25.45 0.78 8.28
C ILE A 195 26.85 0.48 7.74
N VAL A 196 26.91 -0.39 6.75
CA VAL A 196 28.16 -0.69 6.05
C VAL A 196 28.62 0.51 5.24
N TRP A 197 29.91 0.55 4.92
CA TRP A 197 30.42 1.56 3.98
C TRP A 197 29.67 1.46 2.65
N GLY A 198 29.16 2.58 2.13
CA GLY A 198 28.33 2.58 0.92
C GLY A 198 26.89 2.06 1.09
N GLY A 199 26.48 1.75 2.33
CA GLY A 199 25.15 1.21 2.62
C GLY A 199 24.02 2.24 2.43
N ARG A 200 22.78 1.74 2.36
CA ARG A 200 21.58 2.55 2.12
C ARG A 200 20.55 2.37 3.22
N ALA A 201 20.05 3.48 3.76
CA ALA A 201 18.90 3.52 4.67
C ALA A 201 17.68 4.03 3.90
N LEU A 202 16.63 3.21 3.83
CA LEU A 202 15.42 3.51 3.07
C LEU A 202 14.28 3.97 4.01
N VAL A 203 13.72 5.14 3.75
CA VAL A 203 12.62 5.76 4.49
C VAL A 203 11.37 5.75 3.63
N VAL A 204 10.34 5.03 4.08
CA VAL A 204 9.07 4.88 3.36
C VAL A 204 7.88 5.45 4.12
N GLY A 205 8.03 5.73 5.41
CA GLY A 205 6.99 6.34 6.24
C GLY A 205 7.39 6.44 7.71
N PHE A 206 6.54 7.09 8.49
CA PHE A 206 6.75 7.39 9.91
C PHE A 206 5.67 6.74 10.79
N ALA A 207 5.40 5.44 10.59
CA ALA A 207 4.38 4.72 11.35
C ALA A 207 4.68 4.63 12.87
N GLY A 208 5.90 5.00 13.30
CA GLY A 208 6.26 5.16 14.71
C GLY A 208 5.78 6.48 15.33
N GLY A 209 5.18 7.39 14.57
CA GLY A 209 4.64 8.68 15.04
C GLY A 209 5.67 9.79 15.21
N GLU A 210 6.96 9.45 15.32
CA GLU A 210 8.05 10.44 15.46
C GLU A 210 8.92 10.50 14.19
N ILE A 211 9.34 11.72 13.83
CA ILE A 211 10.37 11.95 12.82
C ILE A 211 11.73 11.92 13.52
N GLU A 212 12.52 10.90 13.26
CA GLU A 212 13.80 10.70 13.92
C GLU A 212 14.83 11.79 13.54
N LYS A 213 15.47 12.39 14.55
CA LYS A 213 16.68 13.20 14.33
C LYS A 213 17.86 12.29 13.95
N LEU A 214 18.45 12.54 12.79
CA LEU A 214 19.52 11.72 12.22
C LEU A 214 20.90 12.34 12.44
N SER A 215 21.86 11.49 12.79
CA SER A 215 23.27 11.85 12.91
C SER A 215 23.96 11.80 11.56
N LEU A 216 23.86 12.89 10.77
CA LEU A 216 24.39 12.94 9.40
C LEU A 216 25.92 12.75 9.30
N HIS A 217 26.67 12.96 10.39
CA HIS A 217 28.09 12.61 10.42
C HIS A 217 28.33 11.12 10.14
N LEU A 218 27.39 10.23 10.50
CA LEU A 218 27.49 8.80 10.18
C LEU A 218 27.31 8.56 8.68
N VAL A 219 26.45 9.33 8.01
CA VAL A 219 26.27 9.28 6.56
C VAL A 219 27.57 9.64 5.86
N LEU A 220 28.22 10.72 6.31
CA LEU A 220 29.53 11.15 5.82
C LEU A 220 30.61 10.08 6.06
N LEU A 221 30.81 9.65 7.31
CA LEU A 221 31.89 8.73 7.67
C LEU A 221 31.74 7.34 7.02
N LYS A 222 30.49 6.89 6.80
CA LYS A 222 30.19 5.60 6.17
C LYS A 222 29.96 5.70 4.67
N ASN A 223 30.07 6.89 4.07
CA ASN A 223 29.72 7.11 2.66
C ASN A 223 28.34 6.50 2.32
N ALA A 224 27.40 6.61 3.26
CA ALA A 224 26.10 5.99 3.16
C ALA A 224 25.11 6.89 2.41
N SER A 225 23.97 6.33 2.01
CA SER A 225 22.84 7.09 1.44
C SER A 225 21.60 6.95 2.32
N ILE A 226 20.83 8.04 2.42
CA ILE A 226 19.46 8.02 2.95
C ILE A 226 18.52 8.26 1.78
N ILE A 227 17.58 7.36 1.57
CA ILE A 227 16.71 7.34 0.39
C ILE A 227 15.26 7.40 0.88
N GLY A 228 14.51 8.41 0.42
CA GLY A 228 13.08 8.52 0.68
C GLY A 228 12.25 8.08 -0.52
N ILE A 229 11.05 7.54 -0.27
CA ILE A 229 10.01 7.38 -1.29
C ILE A 229 8.64 7.73 -0.69
N TYR A 230 7.88 8.54 -1.42
CA TYR A 230 6.48 8.83 -1.14
C TYR A 230 5.68 8.60 -2.41
N TRP A 231 4.99 7.46 -2.49
CA TRP A 231 4.34 6.99 -3.72
C TRP A 231 3.32 7.99 -4.28
N GLY A 232 2.52 8.62 -3.40
CA GLY A 232 1.50 9.59 -3.80
C GLY A 232 2.08 10.79 -4.58
N SER A 233 3.28 11.25 -4.23
CA SER A 233 4.00 12.29 -4.99
C SER A 233 4.80 11.71 -6.15
N TYR A 234 5.45 10.55 -5.95
CA TYR A 234 6.31 9.92 -6.94
C TYR A 234 5.56 9.66 -8.25
N ARG A 235 4.35 9.09 -8.18
CA ARG A 235 3.54 8.74 -9.35
C ARG A 235 3.12 9.95 -10.20
N LYS A 236 2.92 11.11 -9.56
CA LYS A 236 2.57 12.37 -10.23
C LYS A 236 3.77 12.97 -10.98
N HIS A 237 4.96 12.86 -10.39
CA HIS A 237 6.19 13.41 -10.98
C HIS A 237 6.86 12.45 -11.97
N ASN A 238 6.57 11.14 -11.90
CA ASN A 238 7.19 10.12 -12.74
C ASN A 238 6.17 9.19 -13.42
N PRO A 239 5.18 9.71 -14.16
CA PRO A 239 4.09 8.90 -14.72
C PRO A 239 4.56 7.84 -15.71
N LYS A 240 5.66 8.09 -16.45
CA LYS A 240 6.27 7.09 -17.32
C LYS A 240 6.82 5.91 -16.53
N ARG A 241 7.67 6.17 -15.53
CA ARG A 241 8.25 5.14 -14.67
C ARG A 241 7.18 4.40 -13.88
N THR A 242 6.11 5.06 -13.46
CA THR A 242 4.96 4.41 -12.81
C THR A 242 4.33 3.34 -13.69
N ARG A 243 4.18 3.56 -14.99
CA ARG A 243 3.66 2.53 -15.91
C ARG A 243 4.62 1.35 -16.02
N GLU A 244 5.92 1.62 -16.22
CA GLU A 244 6.96 0.59 -16.28
C GLU A 244 6.99 -0.27 -14.99
N ILE A 245 6.90 0.36 -13.81
CA ILE A 245 6.82 -0.35 -12.52
C ILE A 245 5.62 -1.30 -12.48
N TRP A 246 4.45 -0.88 -12.97
CA TRP A 246 3.27 -1.74 -13.00
C TRP A 246 3.40 -2.89 -13.99
N ASP A 247 3.97 -2.65 -15.17
CA ASP A 247 4.26 -3.70 -16.14
C ASP A 247 5.21 -4.75 -15.54
N GLU A 248 6.28 -4.31 -14.87
CA GLU A 248 7.24 -5.16 -14.15
C GLU A 248 6.55 -5.96 -13.01
N ILE A 249 5.68 -5.32 -12.22
CA ILE A 249 4.92 -5.97 -11.14
C ILE A 249 3.97 -7.02 -11.70
N PHE A 250 3.21 -6.72 -12.75
CA PHE A 250 2.29 -7.68 -13.35
C PHE A 250 3.01 -8.87 -13.98
N ALA A 251 4.17 -8.65 -14.60
CA ALA A 251 5.01 -9.75 -15.07
C ALA A 251 5.43 -10.69 -13.94
N LEU A 252 5.78 -10.14 -12.76
CA LEU A 252 6.12 -10.93 -11.58
C LEU A 252 4.93 -11.70 -10.98
N PHE A 253 3.72 -11.11 -11.03
CA PHE A 253 2.48 -11.83 -10.68
C PHE A 253 2.20 -12.97 -11.67
N ALA A 254 2.29 -12.69 -12.97
CA ALA A 254 2.07 -13.68 -14.02
C ALA A 254 3.06 -14.85 -13.95
N SER A 255 4.31 -14.59 -13.58
CA SER A 255 5.32 -15.63 -13.38
C SER A 255 5.22 -16.34 -12.02
N GLY A 256 4.27 -15.96 -11.15
CA GLY A 256 4.13 -16.51 -9.80
C GLY A 256 5.26 -16.14 -8.82
N ARG A 257 6.07 -15.12 -9.16
CA ARG A 257 7.18 -14.64 -8.30
C ARG A 257 6.70 -13.65 -7.24
N LEU A 258 5.55 -13.00 -7.45
CA LEU A 258 4.81 -12.24 -6.45
C LEU A 258 3.43 -12.87 -6.21
N LYS A 259 2.94 -12.76 -4.98
CA LYS A 259 1.58 -13.09 -4.60
C LYS A 259 0.99 -12.00 -3.71
N ALA A 260 -0.30 -11.73 -3.91
CA ALA A 260 -1.07 -10.84 -3.06
C ALA A 260 -1.16 -11.43 -1.65
N VAL A 261 -0.83 -10.63 -0.63
CA VAL A 261 -0.86 -11.06 0.77
C VAL A 261 -1.88 -10.24 1.51
N LEU A 262 -3.05 -10.84 1.71
CA LEU A 262 -4.19 -10.22 2.35
C LEU A 262 -4.34 -10.75 3.77
N TYR A 263 -4.75 -9.87 4.67
CA TYR A 263 -5.22 -10.26 5.99
C TYR A 263 -6.51 -11.09 5.84
N PRO A 264 -6.63 -12.28 6.45
CA PRO A 264 -7.81 -13.13 6.30
C PRO A 264 -9.05 -12.59 7.01
N GLY A 265 -8.91 -11.59 7.89
CA GLY A 265 -10.03 -10.95 8.56
C GLY A 265 -10.98 -10.30 7.55
N ARG A 266 -12.26 -10.55 7.74
CA ARG A 266 -13.33 -10.09 6.83
C ARG A 266 -13.91 -8.81 7.37
N TYR A 267 -13.41 -7.67 6.89
CA TYR A 267 -14.05 -6.39 7.12
C TYR A 267 -14.98 -6.05 5.97
N THR A 268 -16.07 -5.38 6.28
CA THR A 268 -17.01 -4.80 5.31
C THR A 268 -16.98 -3.29 5.45
N LEU A 269 -17.77 -2.59 4.63
CA LEU A 269 -17.94 -1.15 4.79
C LEU A 269 -18.53 -0.80 6.17
N GLU A 270 -19.41 -1.64 6.72
CA GLU A 270 -19.99 -1.50 8.07
C GLU A 270 -18.98 -1.72 9.20
N THR A 271 -17.98 -2.58 8.99
CA THR A 271 -16.95 -2.87 10.00
C THR A 271 -15.61 -2.22 9.71
N LEU A 272 -15.58 -1.27 8.76
CA LEU A 272 -14.37 -0.59 8.32
C LEU A 272 -13.64 0.10 9.47
N SER A 273 -14.37 0.79 10.36
CA SER A 273 -13.78 1.45 11.54
C SER A 273 -13.08 0.46 12.48
N GLN A 274 -13.64 -0.75 12.63
CA GLN A 274 -12.99 -1.83 13.39
C GLN A 274 -11.72 -2.31 12.68
N GLY A 275 -11.75 -2.45 11.35
CA GLY A 275 -10.58 -2.83 10.56
C GLY A 275 -9.44 -1.81 10.67
N LEU A 276 -9.77 -0.51 10.65
CA LEU A 276 -8.80 0.56 10.91
C LEU A 276 -8.24 0.51 12.33
N GLN A 277 -9.09 0.25 13.34
CA GLN A 277 -8.64 0.10 14.72
C GLN A 277 -7.73 -1.13 14.92
N ASP A 278 -8.04 -2.26 14.29
CA ASP A 278 -7.20 -3.47 14.39
C ASP A 278 -5.86 -3.28 13.66
N LEU A 279 -5.86 -2.52 12.56
CA LEU A 279 -4.65 -2.09 11.88
C LEU A 279 -3.81 -1.16 12.76
N GLU A 280 -4.42 -0.17 13.41
CA GLU A 280 -3.74 0.75 14.34
C GLU A 280 -3.09 0.01 15.50
N ASN A 281 -3.83 -0.92 16.12
CA ASN A 281 -3.39 -1.74 17.24
C ASN A 281 -2.49 -2.91 16.83
N ARG A 282 -2.07 -2.98 15.57
CA ARG A 282 -1.15 -4.00 15.04
C ARG A 282 -1.64 -5.44 15.26
N LYS A 283 -2.96 -5.65 15.22
CA LYS A 283 -3.62 -6.98 15.32
C LYS A 283 -3.72 -7.69 13.97
N THR A 284 -3.35 -7.00 12.89
CA THR A 284 -3.44 -7.51 11.51
C THR A 284 -2.05 -7.75 10.92
N TRP A 285 -1.99 -8.57 9.88
CA TRP A 285 -0.81 -8.82 9.07
C TRP A 285 -1.18 -8.81 7.58
N GLY A 286 -0.24 -8.54 6.69
CA GLY A 286 -0.53 -8.33 5.28
C GLY A 286 -1.42 -7.11 5.05
N LYS A 287 -2.13 -7.10 3.93
CA LYS A 287 -3.00 -5.99 3.54
C LYS A 287 -4.43 -6.22 4.01
N VAL A 288 -4.96 -5.28 4.78
CA VAL A 288 -6.35 -5.31 5.25
C VAL A 288 -7.28 -4.74 4.19
N ILE A 289 -8.38 -5.43 3.91
CA ILE A 289 -9.38 -5.08 2.91
C ILE A 289 -10.75 -4.94 3.58
N ALA A 290 -11.50 -3.91 3.20
CA ALA A 290 -12.93 -3.81 3.46
C ALA A 290 -13.70 -4.14 2.18
N ARG A 291 -14.55 -5.17 2.23
CA ARG A 291 -15.46 -5.51 1.13
C ARG A 291 -16.66 -4.58 1.16
N VAL A 292 -16.93 -3.95 0.03
CA VAL A 292 -18.03 -3.02 -0.15
C VAL A 292 -19.26 -3.73 -0.70
N ARG A 293 -19.05 -4.63 -1.65
CA ARG A 293 -20.10 -5.46 -2.24
C ARG A 293 -19.55 -6.80 -2.72
N GLU A 294 -20.39 -7.81 -2.74
CA GLU A 294 -20.05 -9.08 -3.37
C GLU A 294 -19.98 -8.90 -4.90
N PRO A 295 -19.07 -9.60 -5.60
CA PRO A 295 -19.05 -9.62 -7.04
C PRO A 295 -20.41 -10.08 -7.57
N SER A 296 -21.07 -9.28 -8.40
CA SER A 296 -22.26 -9.76 -9.10
C SER A 296 -21.83 -10.94 -9.97
N LEU A 297 -22.34 -12.13 -9.70
CA LEU A 297 -22.24 -13.30 -10.58
C LEU A 297 -22.99 -12.97 -11.88
N ARG A 298 -22.38 -12.19 -12.78
CA ARG A 298 -22.92 -12.04 -14.14
C ARG A 298 -22.61 -13.32 -14.89
N GLY A 299 -23.61 -14.20 -14.91
CA GLY A 299 -23.94 -15.24 -15.87
C GLY A 299 -22.79 -15.78 -16.72
N LYS A 300 -22.23 -16.92 -16.30
CA LYS A 300 -21.96 -17.99 -17.25
C LYS A 300 -23.30 -18.71 -17.49
N LEU A 301 -24.08 -18.19 -18.44
CA LEU A 301 -25.12 -18.95 -19.14
C LEU A 301 -24.65 -19.08 -20.59
#